data_AF-A0A6A5GXP8-F1
#
_entry.id   AF-A0A6A5GXP8-F1
#
_cell.length_a   1.000
_cell.length_b   1.000
_cell.length_c   1.000
_cell.angle_alpha   90.00
_cell.angle_beta   90.00
_cell.angle_gamma   90.00
#
_symmetry.space_group_name_H-M   'P 1'
#
loop_
_entity.id
_entity.type
_entity.pdbx_description
1 polymer ?
#
loop_
_entity_poly.entity_id
_entity_poly.type
_entity_poly.pdbx_seq_one_letter_code
_entity_poly.pdbx_strand_id
1 'polypeptide(L)'
;MDIASSLGIPYHVVDSWYTNCRIAGPEKLWAKISLEQEKLEEQKWKRERQRREEMAKKKKITYYQHKKLTKFFETNSFPDDDQIEIIGKSVAMTNIAVDCWFFRCRTMGPEALWAEVGEVDLEEWRRKKEEEETELMTKLSQAEAKIASLTAENPKLESSITNLTTCTHAQQSDPVRFLTIEKELARVSSQLKAFEEAELKKENERMKDQKEQLEATLQSKKKLEEQVENEKKENEELRKIIAQQAAEITESKNLIADKNAEIQNLTAIKNCVKGDQAEDKITFLTAENQKLESWITNITTMSHVQSDPEADLKKENDRLKEQKKELEAMLQSKKKLKEQVEEANKKIEELSFLLEEKNNKIETMTQRNEEQSAELKEAKTLVADKAAEIQNLTSIQNSVKDAVNAQQEQIAKLLTKTTL
;
A
#
# COMPACT_ATOMS: atom_id res chain seq x y z
N MET A 1 -27.85 36.23 32.37
CA MET A 1 -26.85 36.16 31.28
C MET A 1 -25.58 35.41 31.69
N ASP A 2 -25.21 35.38 32.98
CA ASP A 2 -23.92 34.83 33.41
C ASP A 2 -23.71 33.31 33.24
N ILE A 3 -24.77 32.49 33.31
CA ILE A 3 -24.62 31.03 33.28
C ILE A 3 -24.22 30.49 31.88
N ALA A 4 -24.74 31.10 30.81
CA ALA A 4 -24.43 30.68 29.44
C ALA A 4 -22.98 31.01 29.05
N SER A 5 -22.54 32.22 29.40
CA SER A 5 -21.17 32.69 29.14
C SER A 5 -20.12 31.97 29.98
N SER A 6 -20.42 31.63 31.24
CA SER A 6 -19.49 30.93 32.14
C SER A 6 -19.28 29.46 31.76
N LEU A 7 -20.26 28.81 31.14
CA LEU A 7 -20.18 27.40 30.72
C LEU A 7 -19.80 27.22 29.24
N GLY A 8 -19.66 28.32 28.48
CA GLY A 8 -19.39 28.25 27.03
C GLY A 8 -20.53 27.64 26.22
N ILE A 9 -21.75 27.63 26.77
CA ILE A 9 -22.93 27.02 26.13
C ILE A 9 -23.74 28.13 25.45
N PRO A 10 -24.19 27.94 24.20
CA PRO A 10 -25.02 28.93 23.51
C PRO A 10 -26.29 29.26 24.30
N TYR A 11 -26.64 30.56 24.38
CA TYR A 11 -27.77 31.05 25.18
C TYR A 11 -29.09 30.32 24.88
N HIS A 12 -29.38 30.04 23.61
CA HIS A 12 -30.60 29.34 23.20
C HIS A 12 -30.70 27.90 23.74
N VAL A 13 -29.57 27.26 24.03
CA VAL A 13 -29.53 25.91 24.64
C VAL A 13 -29.86 26.01 26.13
N VAL A 14 -29.32 27.02 26.82
CA VAL A 14 -29.61 27.28 28.24
C VAL A 14 -31.07 27.68 28.44
N ASP A 15 -31.61 28.53 27.55
CA ASP A 15 -33.00 28.98 27.58
C ASP A 15 -33.99 27.84 27.30
N SER A 16 -33.68 26.99 26.31
CA SER A 16 -34.42 25.76 26.03
C SER A 16 -34.38 24.79 27.22
N TRP A 17 -33.21 24.61 27.85
CA TRP A 17 -33.08 23.77 29.04
C TRP A 17 -33.93 24.29 30.19
N TYR A 18 -33.88 25.60 30.48
CA TYR A 18 -34.65 26.22 31.55
C TYR A 18 -36.16 26.12 31.32
N THR A 19 -36.60 26.33 30.08
CA THR A 19 -37.99 26.18 29.66
C THR A 19 -38.47 24.74 29.84
N ASN A 20 -37.67 23.77 29.42
CA ASN A 20 -38.00 22.36 29.60
C ASN A 20 -38.01 21.98 31.09
N CYS A 21 -37.09 22.51 31.92
CA CYS A 21 -37.06 22.30 33.36
C CYS A 21 -38.32 22.79 34.06
N ARG A 22 -38.88 23.93 33.61
CA ARG A 22 -40.16 24.44 34.09
C ARG A 22 -41.35 23.53 33.74
N ILE A 23 -41.31 22.85 32.59
CA ILE A 23 -42.42 22.04 32.10
C ILE A 23 -42.40 20.62 32.69
N ALA A 24 -41.23 19.99 32.72
CA ALA A 24 -41.10 18.56 33.07
C ALA A 24 -40.53 18.32 34.49
N GLY A 25 -39.96 19.35 35.11
CA GLY A 25 -39.16 19.23 36.33
C GLY A 25 -37.71 18.83 36.04
N PRO A 26 -36.73 19.29 36.84
CA PRO A 26 -35.31 19.02 36.62
C PRO A 26 -34.95 17.54 36.74
N GLU A 27 -35.57 16.80 37.66
CA GLU A 27 -35.32 15.36 37.87
C GLU A 27 -35.72 14.53 36.65
N LYS A 28 -36.86 14.84 36.04
CA LYS A 28 -37.39 14.13 34.88
C LYS A 28 -36.56 14.38 33.62
N LEU A 29 -36.00 15.59 33.49
CA LEU A 29 -35.05 15.93 32.43
C LEU A 29 -33.71 15.27 32.63
N TRP A 30 -33.20 15.26 33.87
CA TRP A 30 -31.97 14.52 34.19
C TRP A 30 -32.10 13.04 33.87
N ALA A 31 -33.21 12.40 34.25
CA ALA A 31 -33.46 11.00 33.90
C ALA A 31 -33.50 10.77 32.38
N LYS A 32 -34.07 11.71 31.61
CA LYS A 32 -34.10 11.63 30.15
C LYS A 32 -32.71 11.80 29.51
N ILE A 33 -31.94 12.77 29.98
CA ILE A 33 -30.57 13.04 29.50
C ILE A 33 -29.66 11.86 29.85
N SER A 34 -29.72 11.35 31.08
CA SER A 34 -28.96 10.17 31.49
C SER A 34 -29.28 8.95 30.63
N LEU A 35 -30.56 8.72 30.33
CA LEU A 35 -30.97 7.61 29.45
C LEU A 35 -30.51 7.80 27.99
N GLU A 36 -30.54 9.03 27.45
CA GLU A 36 -30.00 9.33 26.12
C GLU A 36 -28.48 9.16 26.07
N GLN A 37 -27.78 9.54 27.14
CA GLN A 37 -26.33 9.41 27.25
C GLN A 37 -25.91 7.94 27.38
N GLU A 38 -26.64 7.14 28.14
CA GLU A 38 -26.47 5.68 28.21
C GLU A 38 -26.71 5.01 26.85
N LYS A 39 -27.79 5.37 26.16
CA LYS A 39 -28.07 4.89 24.80
C LYS A 39 -26.99 5.28 23.79
N LEU A 40 -26.45 6.49 23.90
CA LEU A 40 -25.39 6.98 23.03
C LEU A 40 -24.08 6.21 23.27
N GLU A 41 -23.72 5.98 24.53
CA GLU A 41 -22.55 5.16 24.90
C GLU A 41 -22.71 3.69 24.50
N GLU A 42 -23.91 3.11 24.69
CA GLU A 42 -24.20 1.76 24.22
C GLU A 42 -24.10 1.66 22.69
N GLN A 43 -24.56 2.67 21.96
CA GLN A 43 -24.46 2.72 20.50
C GLN A 43 -23.02 2.93 20.02
N LYS A 44 -22.23 3.75 20.72
CA LYS A 44 -20.79 3.88 20.46
C LYS A 44 -20.07 2.55 20.68
N TRP A 45 -20.38 1.86 21.77
CA TRP A 45 -19.77 0.58 22.11
C TRP A 45 -20.19 -0.52 21.13
N LYS A 46 -21.45 -0.55 20.68
CA LYS A 46 -21.92 -1.44 19.60
C LYS A 46 -21.17 -1.15 18.29
N ARG A 47 -21.03 0.12 17.88
CA ARG A 47 -20.25 0.50 16.69
C ARG A 47 -18.77 0.13 16.80
N GLU A 48 -18.17 0.34 17.97
CA GLU A 48 -16.78 -0.01 18.27
C GLU A 48 -16.56 -1.53 18.20
N ARG A 49 -17.44 -2.31 18.82
CA ARG A 49 -17.44 -3.77 18.75
C ARG A 49 -17.62 -4.26 17.33
N GLN A 50 -18.57 -3.71 16.59
CA GLN A 50 -18.85 -4.08 15.21
C GLN A 50 -17.65 -3.76 14.31
N ARG A 51 -16.97 -2.62 14.52
CA ARG A 51 -15.73 -2.29 13.81
C ARG A 51 -14.58 -3.24 14.17
N ARG A 52 -14.46 -3.65 15.43
CA ARG A 52 -13.47 -4.65 15.86
C ARG A 52 -13.75 -6.03 15.28
N GLU A 53 -15.01 -6.46 15.24
CA GLU A 53 -15.43 -7.70 14.60
C GLU A 53 -15.27 -7.66 13.08
N GLU A 54 -15.52 -6.50 12.45
CA GLU A 54 -15.32 -6.32 11.01
C GLU A 54 -13.83 -6.28 10.64
N MET A 55 -12.98 -5.64 11.47
CA MET A 55 -11.53 -5.69 11.36
C MET A 55 -10.98 -7.11 11.58
N ALA A 56 -11.54 -7.84 12.54
CA ALA A 56 -11.21 -9.26 12.77
C ALA A 56 -11.66 -10.16 11.60
N LYS A 57 -12.78 -9.82 10.94
CA LYS A 57 -13.25 -10.50 9.72
C LYS A 57 -12.46 -10.12 8.46
N LYS A 58 -11.85 -8.93 8.40
CA LYS A 58 -11.16 -8.38 7.23
C LYS A 58 -9.66 -8.74 7.11
N LYS A 59 -9.02 -9.34 8.11
CA LYS A 59 -7.63 -9.81 7.98
C LYS A 59 -7.47 -11.22 8.56
N LYS A 60 -7.82 -12.22 7.75
CA LYS A 60 -7.30 -13.58 7.98
C LYS A 60 -5.81 -13.54 7.76
N ILE A 61 -5.05 -14.12 8.68
CA ILE A 61 -3.60 -14.22 8.54
C ILE A 61 -3.29 -15.44 7.65
N THR A 62 -2.34 -15.29 6.73
CA THR A 62 -1.89 -16.42 5.91
C THR A 62 -1.03 -17.38 6.73
N TYR A 63 -0.92 -18.63 6.29
CA TYR A 63 -0.09 -19.63 6.96
C TYR A 63 1.39 -19.20 7.04
N TYR A 64 1.89 -18.56 5.98
CA TYR A 64 3.26 -18.03 5.94
C TYR A 64 3.49 -16.95 6.99
N GLN A 65 2.56 -15.99 7.12
CA GLN A 65 2.63 -14.93 8.13
C GLN A 65 2.57 -15.52 9.54
N HIS A 66 1.62 -16.43 9.80
CA HIS A 66 1.50 -17.10 11.08
C HIS A 66 2.81 -17.82 11.47
N LYS A 67 3.37 -18.63 10.58
CA LYS A 67 4.60 -19.38 10.84
C LYS A 67 5.80 -18.48 11.11
N LYS A 68 5.94 -17.36 10.40
CA LYS A 68 7.00 -16.38 10.68
C LYS A 68 6.80 -15.70 12.03
N LEU A 69 5.59 -15.28 12.35
CA LEU A 69 5.27 -14.65 13.63
C LEU A 69 5.51 -15.60 14.81
N THR A 70 5.18 -16.89 14.66
CA THR A 70 5.48 -17.92 15.67
C THR A 70 6.98 -18.03 15.96
N LYS A 71 7.84 -18.00 14.93
CA LYS A 71 9.30 -17.99 15.14
C LYS A 71 9.77 -16.75 15.91
N PHE A 72 9.21 -15.58 15.60
CA PHE A 72 9.55 -14.36 16.35
C PHE A 72 9.06 -14.45 17.80
N PHE A 73 7.88 -15.01 18.04
CA PHE A 73 7.29 -15.20 19.35
C PHE A 73 8.08 -16.17 20.25
N GLU A 74 8.57 -17.26 19.67
CA GLU A 74 9.48 -18.21 20.33
C GLU A 74 10.81 -17.56 20.72
N THR A 75 11.27 -16.60 19.92
CA THR A 75 12.53 -15.89 20.17
C THR A 75 12.36 -14.76 21.19
N ASN A 76 11.30 -13.97 21.06
CA ASN A 76 10.93 -12.91 22.00
C ASN A 76 9.41 -12.73 22.03
N SER A 77 8.79 -13.09 23.15
CA SER A 77 7.33 -13.00 23.34
C SER A 77 6.82 -11.58 23.61
N PHE A 78 7.74 -10.63 23.86
CA PHE A 78 7.47 -9.21 24.15
C PHE A 78 8.39 -8.32 23.31
N PRO A 79 8.14 -8.23 21.99
CA PRO A 79 8.86 -7.29 21.14
C PRO A 79 8.52 -5.84 21.53
N ASP A 80 9.53 -4.98 21.51
CA ASP A 80 9.36 -3.53 21.63
C ASP A 80 8.84 -2.90 20.32
N ASP A 81 8.55 -1.60 20.33
CA ASP A 81 7.93 -0.91 19.19
C ASP A 81 8.79 -0.99 17.92
N ASP A 82 10.13 -0.89 18.05
CA ASP A 82 11.07 -0.98 16.93
C ASP A 82 11.08 -2.40 16.34
N GLN A 83 11.07 -3.43 17.21
CA GLN A 83 10.97 -4.83 16.80
C GLN A 83 9.63 -5.13 16.14
N ILE A 84 8.52 -4.58 16.66
CA ILE A 84 7.19 -4.72 16.05
C ILE A 84 7.19 -4.13 14.64
N GLU A 85 7.85 -2.98 14.42
CA GLU A 85 7.97 -2.37 13.10
C GLU A 85 8.79 -3.25 12.13
N ILE A 86 9.92 -3.79 12.59
CA ILE A 86 10.77 -4.69 11.79
C ILE A 86 10.00 -5.98 11.43
N ILE A 87 9.33 -6.57 12.41
CA ILE A 87 8.52 -7.79 12.22
C ILE A 87 7.40 -7.49 11.23
N GLY A 88 6.66 -6.39 11.41
CA GLY A 88 5.58 -5.95 10.54
C GLY A 88 6.00 -5.83 9.07
N LYS A 89 7.13 -5.16 8.81
CA LYS A 89 7.72 -5.10 7.47
C LYS A 89 8.07 -6.48 6.93
N SER A 90 8.60 -7.38 7.76
CA SER A 90 9.06 -8.72 7.34
C SER A 90 7.94 -9.71 6.99
N VAL A 91 6.73 -9.49 7.53
CA VAL A 91 5.54 -10.32 7.29
C VAL A 91 4.44 -9.58 6.52
N ALA A 92 4.73 -8.37 6.01
CA ALA A 92 3.77 -7.50 5.33
C ALA A 92 2.48 -7.27 6.15
N MET A 93 2.64 -7.05 7.46
CA MET A 93 1.55 -6.74 8.37
C MET A 93 1.76 -5.36 9.00
N THR A 94 0.66 -4.68 9.30
CA THR A 94 0.72 -3.41 10.05
C THR A 94 1.21 -3.65 11.47
N ASN A 95 1.94 -2.70 12.06
CA ASN A 95 2.44 -2.80 13.45
C ASN A 95 1.31 -3.19 14.42
N ILE A 96 0.13 -2.59 14.27
CA ILE A 96 -1.07 -2.89 15.06
C ILE A 96 -1.50 -4.36 14.92
N ALA A 97 -1.40 -4.95 13.72
CA ALA A 97 -1.81 -6.32 13.49
C ALA A 97 -0.80 -7.32 14.08
N VAL A 98 0.49 -7.00 14.02
CA VAL A 98 1.54 -7.77 14.69
C VAL A 98 1.37 -7.71 16.20
N ASP A 99 1.20 -6.52 16.77
CA ASP A 99 1.01 -6.36 18.22
C ASP A 99 -0.26 -7.10 18.71
N CYS A 100 -1.38 -6.96 18.00
CA CYS A 100 -2.60 -7.71 18.27
C CYS A 100 -2.37 -9.24 18.19
N TRP A 101 -1.57 -9.71 17.23
CA TRP A 101 -1.26 -11.13 17.12
C TRP A 101 -0.43 -11.62 18.31
N PHE A 102 0.64 -10.90 18.69
CA PHE A 102 1.47 -11.24 19.84
C PHE A 102 0.67 -11.23 21.15
N PHE A 103 -0.19 -10.24 21.34
CA PHE A 103 -1.09 -10.16 22.49
C PHE A 103 -2.02 -11.37 22.59
N ARG A 104 -2.63 -11.76 21.46
CA ARG A 104 -3.51 -12.93 21.43
C ARG A 104 -2.73 -14.23 21.63
N CYS A 105 -1.55 -14.39 21.04
CA CYS A 105 -0.67 -15.54 21.27
C CYS A 105 -0.29 -15.73 22.74
N ARG A 106 -0.04 -14.65 23.49
CA ARG A 106 0.21 -14.74 24.94
C ARG A 106 -0.98 -15.26 25.74
N THR A 107 -2.20 -15.09 25.21
CA THR A 107 -3.44 -15.44 25.92
C THR A 107 -3.89 -16.88 25.63
N MET A 108 -3.78 -17.34 24.38
CA MET A 108 -4.33 -18.63 23.94
C MET A 108 -3.31 -19.58 23.30
N GLY A 109 -2.09 -19.12 23.05
CA GLY A 109 -1.06 -19.86 22.33
C GLY A 109 -1.16 -19.70 20.79
N PRO A 110 -0.04 -19.83 20.06
CA PRO A 110 0.00 -19.60 18.63
C PRO A 110 -0.88 -20.58 17.83
N GLU A 111 -0.90 -21.85 18.22
CA GLU A 111 -1.64 -22.91 17.52
C GLU A 111 -3.16 -22.76 17.68
N ALA A 112 -3.61 -22.38 18.88
CA ALA A 112 -5.03 -22.09 19.12
C ALA A 112 -5.47 -20.83 18.39
N LEU A 113 -4.58 -19.82 18.31
CA LEU A 113 -4.85 -18.60 17.55
C LEU A 113 -4.97 -18.90 16.05
N TRP A 114 -4.08 -19.73 15.48
CA TRP A 114 -4.15 -20.14 14.07
C TRP A 114 -5.46 -20.84 13.72
N ALA A 115 -5.97 -21.69 14.60
CA ALA A 115 -7.26 -22.35 14.41
C ALA A 115 -8.44 -21.36 14.35
N GLU A 116 -8.31 -20.18 14.95
CA GLU A 116 -9.37 -19.15 14.99
C GLU A 116 -9.26 -18.13 13.83
N VAL A 117 -8.04 -17.73 13.45
CA VAL A 117 -7.81 -16.61 12.51
C VAL A 117 -7.08 -16.98 11.22
N GLY A 118 -6.65 -18.22 11.08
CA GLY A 118 -5.93 -18.70 9.91
C GLY A 118 -6.81 -18.85 8.67
N GLU A 119 -6.31 -18.42 7.52
CA GLU A 119 -6.89 -18.81 6.24
C GLU A 119 -6.43 -20.24 5.91
N VAL A 120 -7.37 -21.18 5.84
CA VAL A 120 -7.10 -22.56 5.45
C VAL A 120 -6.91 -22.60 3.95
N ASP A 121 -5.67 -22.41 3.52
CA ASP A 121 -5.22 -22.75 2.17
C ASP A 121 -4.08 -23.78 2.22
N LEU A 122 -4.35 -24.85 2.97
CA LEU A 122 -3.46 -26.00 3.12
C LEU A 122 -3.38 -26.84 1.83
N GLU A 123 -4.38 -26.73 0.96
CA GLU A 123 -4.49 -27.54 -0.25
C GLU A 123 -3.72 -26.91 -1.43
N GLU A 124 -3.72 -25.59 -1.57
CA GLU A 124 -2.90 -24.92 -2.59
C GLU A 124 -1.40 -25.03 -2.28
N TRP A 125 -1.02 -24.95 -1.00
CA TRP A 125 0.37 -25.19 -0.58
C TRP A 125 0.80 -26.65 -0.79
N ARG A 126 -0.06 -27.62 -0.47
CA ARG A 126 0.24 -29.04 -0.68
C ARG A 126 0.37 -29.35 -2.17
N ARG A 127 -0.53 -28.83 -3.00
CA ARG A 127 -0.49 -28.95 -4.47
C ARG A 127 0.79 -28.36 -5.05
N LYS A 128 1.19 -27.17 -4.63
CA LYS A 128 2.40 -26.50 -5.12
C LYS A 128 3.67 -27.27 -4.74
N LYS A 129 3.70 -27.83 -3.52
CA LYS A 129 4.79 -28.68 -3.07
C LYS A 129 4.85 -30.03 -3.81
N GLU A 130 3.70 -30.65 -4.08
CA GLU A 130 3.62 -31.88 -4.88
C GLU A 130 4.01 -31.63 -6.36
N GLU A 131 3.61 -30.51 -6.95
CA GLU A 131 4.05 -30.09 -8.29
C GLU A 131 5.57 -29.91 -8.35
N GLU A 132 6.19 -29.23 -7.38
CA GLU A 132 7.64 -29.07 -7.28
C GLU A 132 8.37 -30.42 -7.11
N GLU A 133 7.83 -31.32 -6.28
CA GLU A 133 8.44 -32.64 -6.02
C GLU A 133 8.35 -33.55 -7.25
N THR A 134 7.25 -33.51 -8.00
CA THR A 134 7.10 -34.25 -9.27
C THR A 134 8.01 -33.70 -10.37
N GLU A 135 8.22 -32.38 -10.44
CA GLU A 135 9.15 -31.77 -11.39
C GLU A 135 10.60 -32.18 -11.08
N LEU A 136 10.99 -32.17 -9.79
CA LEU A 136 12.30 -32.63 -9.35
C LEU A 136 12.53 -34.11 -9.64
N MET A 137 11.55 -34.98 -9.37
CA MET A 137 11.60 -36.42 -9.71
C MET A 137 11.80 -36.65 -11.22
N THR A 138 11.15 -35.84 -12.04
CA THR A 138 11.26 -35.92 -13.51
C THR A 138 12.65 -35.49 -13.98
N LYS A 139 13.18 -34.38 -13.43
CA LYS A 139 14.54 -33.90 -13.72
C LYS A 139 15.61 -34.89 -13.26
N LEU A 140 15.41 -35.53 -12.10
CA LEU A 140 16.31 -36.56 -11.58
C LEU A 140 16.34 -37.79 -12.48
N SER A 141 15.16 -38.28 -12.89
CA SER A 141 15.04 -39.42 -13.82
C SER A 141 15.71 -39.13 -15.18
N GLN A 142 15.58 -37.90 -15.70
CA GLN A 142 16.28 -37.49 -16.93
C GLN A 142 17.80 -37.41 -16.75
N ALA A 143 18.28 -36.95 -15.59
CA ALA A 143 19.70 -36.90 -15.29
C ALA A 143 20.30 -38.31 -15.16
N GLU A 144 19.61 -39.22 -14.47
CA GLU A 144 20.02 -40.63 -14.35
C GLU A 144 20.07 -41.33 -15.71
N ALA A 145 19.09 -41.09 -16.58
CA ALA A 145 19.09 -41.63 -17.94
C ALA A 145 20.28 -41.12 -18.78
N LYS A 146 20.65 -39.84 -18.65
CA LYS A 146 21.84 -39.27 -19.31
C LYS A 146 23.14 -39.88 -18.78
N ILE A 147 23.25 -40.07 -17.47
CA ILE A 147 24.42 -40.72 -16.85
C ILE A 147 24.55 -42.17 -17.33
N ALA A 148 23.45 -42.92 -17.38
CA ALA A 148 23.45 -44.30 -17.88
C ALA A 148 23.89 -44.38 -19.36
N SER A 149 23.43 -43.45 -20.20
CA SER A 149 23.83 -43.36 -21.60
C SER A 149 25.33 -43.10 -21.76
N LEU A 150 25.88 -42.12 -21.02
CA LEU A 150 27.32 -41.80 -21.06
C LEU A 150 28.17 -42.95 -20.50
N THR A 151 27.68 -43.63 -19.45
CA THR A 151 28.36 -44.79 -18.86
C THR A 151 28.42 -45.98 -19.81
N ALA A 152 27.42 -46.16 -20.69
CA ALA A 152 27.42 -47.22 -21.69
C ALA A 152 28.33 -46.95 -22.91
N GLU A 153 28.68 -45.67 -23.17
CA GLU A 153 29.57 -45.29 -24.27
C GLU A 153 31.06 -45.35 -23.90
N ASN A 154 31.42 -45.07 -22.64
CA ASN A 154 32.80 -45.17 -22.15
C ASN A 154 33.51 -46.51 -22.45
N PRO A 155 32.92 -47.69 -22.22
CA PRO A 155 33.59 -48.97 -22.52
C PRO A 155 33.76 -49.22 -24.02
N LYS A 156 32.94 -48.62 -24.90
CA LYS A 156 33.14 -48.70 -26.36
C LYS A 156 34.33 -47.86 -26.82
N LEU A 157 34.51 -46.69 -26.20
CA LEU A 157 35.66 -45.83 -26.42
C LEU A 157 36.94 -46.47 -25.89
N GLU A 158 36.92 -47.04 -24.68
CA GLU A 158 38.06 -47.78 -24.12
C GLU A 158 38.45 -48.99 -24.99
N SER A 159 37.47 -49.78 -25.46
CA SER A 159 37.72 -50.88 -26.39
C SER A 159 38.36 -50.40 -27.70
N SER A 160 37.89 -49.29 -28.26
CA SER A 160 38.45 -48.70 -29.48
C SER A 160 39.89 -48.21 -29.28
N ILE A 161 40.18 -47.58 -28.14
CA ILE A 161 41.54 -47.15 -27.76
C ILE A 161 42.45 -48.36 -27.59
N THR A 162 42.00 -49.39 -26.87
CA THR A 162 42.79 -50.60 -26.62
C THR A 162 43.12 -51.35 -27.92
N ASN A 163 42.18 -51.42 -28.86
CA ASN A 163 42.39 -52.02 -30.19
C ASN A 163 43.40 -51.21 -31.02
N LEU A 164 43.31 -49.87 -30.99
CA LEU A 164 44.27 -48.99 -31.66
C LEU A 164 45.69 -49.16 -31.08
N THR A 165 45.83 -49.20 -29.75
CA THR A 165 47.12 -49.36 -29.06
C THR A 165 47.74 -50.75 -29.28
N THR A 166 46.91 -51.80 -29.29
CA THR A 166 47.37 -53.18 -29.55
C THR A 166 47.80 -53.36 -31.01
N CYS A 167 47.11 -52.71 -31.95
CA CYS A 167 47.50 -52.68 -33.37
C CYS A 167 48.79 -51.88 -33.63
N THR A 168 49.13 -50.89 -32.80
CA THR A 168 50.37 -50.11 -32.97
C THR A 168 51.60 -50.79 -32.36
N HIS A 169 51.44 -51.69 -31.39
CA HIS A 169 52.56 -52.39 -30.75
C HIS A 169 52.98 -53.69 -31.48
N ALA A 170 52.11 -54.24 -32.33
CA ALA A 170 52.40 -55.44 -33.11
C ALA A 170 52.63 -55.10 -34.60
N GLN A 171 53.91 -55.17 -34.98
CA GLN A 171 54.45 -55.36 -36.34
C GLN A 171 54.59 -54.11 -37.23
N GLN A 172 55.86 -53.79 -37.44
CA GLN A 172 56.37 -53.12 -38.63
C GLN A 172 56.01 -53.94 -39.88
N SER A 173 55.58 -53.23 -40.94
CA SER A 173 55.48 -53.67 -42.35
C SER A 173 54.44 -54.73 -42.75
N ASP A 174 53.15 -54.35 -42.86
CA ASP A 174 52.19 -55.06 -43.73
C ASP A 174 51.21 -54.08 -44.43
N PRO A 175 51.25 -53.94 -45.78
CA PRO A 175 50.44 -52.97 -46.53
C PRO A 175 48.91 -53.10 -46.37
N VAL A 176 48.42 -54.31 -46.05
CA VAL A 176 46.98 -54.56 -45.88
C VAL A 176 46.42 -53.89 -44.62
N ARG A 177 47.23 -53.76 -43.56
CA ARG A 177 46.84 -53.05 -42.33
C ARG A 177 46.80 -51.54 -42.51
N PHE A 178 47.71 -51.00 -43.33
CA PHE A 178 47.71 -49.57 -43.67
C PHE A 178 46.40 -49.16 -44.37
N LEU A 179 45.93 -49.99 -45.31
CA LEU A 179 44.66 -49.78 -46.00
C LEU A 179 43.44 -49.84 -45.06
N THR A 180 43.53 -50.64 -44.00
CA THR A 180 42.47 -50.78 -43.00
C THR A 180 42.43 -49.58 -42.06
N ILE A 181 43.61 -49.10 -41.64
CA ILE A 181 43.75 -47.88 -40.82
C ILE A 181 43.29 -46.65 -41.62
N GLU A 182 43.64 -46.53 -42.91
CA GLU A 182 43.16 -45.42 -43.75
C GLU A 182 41.63 -45.41 -43.88
N LYS A 183 40.99 -46.58 -44.02
CA LYS A 183 39.52 -46.68 -44.05
C LYS A 183 38.88 -46.27 -42.72
N GLU A 184 39.44 -46.71 -41.59
CA GLU A 184 38.95 -46.29 -40.28
C GLU A 184 39.20 -44.80 -40.02
N LEU A 185 40.33 -44.26 -40.45
CA LEU A 185 40.63 -42.83 -40.35
C LEU A 185 39.66 -42.00 -41.18
N ALA A 186 39.34 -42.45 -42.40
CA ALA A 186 38.32 -41.81 -43.24
C ALA A 186 36.93 -41.88 -42.59
N ARG A 187 36.56 -43.02 -41.98
CA ARG A 187 35.29 -43.18 -41.25
C ARG A 187 35.20 -42.24 -40.05
N VAL A 188 36.24 -42.20 -39.22
CA VAL A 188 36.31 -41.31 -38.06
C VAL A 188 36.30 -39.84 -38.50
N SER A 189 37.02 -39.49 -39.58
CA SER A 189 37.00 -38.14 -40.14
C SER A 189 35.61 -37.73 -40.62
N SER A 190 34.86 -38.63 -41.29
CA SER A 190 33.46 -38.38 -41.66
C SER A 190 32.54 -38.27 -40.45
N GLN A 191 32.73 -39.08 -39.41
CA GLN A 191 31.95 -39.01 -38.17
C GLN A 191 32.18 -37.70 -37.42
N LEU A 192 33.44 -37.24 -37.35
CA LEU A 192 33.79 -35.97 -36.72
C LEU A 192 33.13 -34.79 -37.44
N LYS A 193 33.14 -34.80 -38.79
CA LYS A 193 32.48 -33.77 -39.61
C LYS A 193 30.97 -33.73 -39.38
N ALA A 194 30.33 -34.90 -39.34
CA ALA A 194 28.89 -34.99 -39.09
C ALA A 194 28.51 -34.52 -37.66
N PHE A 195 29.38 -34.78 -36.68
CA PHE A 195 29.21 -34.29 -35.32
C PHE A 195 29.36 -32.75 -35.25
N GLU A 196 30.42 -32.18 -35.84
CA GLU A 196 30.62 -30.72 -35.92
C GLU A 196 29.44 -30.02 -36.61
N GLU A 197 28.94 -30.56 -37.74
CA GLU A 197 27.78 -29.99 -38.43
C GLU A 197 26.51 -30.05 -37.58
N ALA A 198 26.29 -31.14 -36.84
CA ALA A 198 25.14 -31.28 -35.95
C ALA A 198 25.22 -30.31 -34.75
N GLU A 199 26.41 -30.08 -34.20
CA GLU A 199 26.63 -29.16 -33.11
C GLU A 199 26.46 -27.70 -33.57
N LEU A 200 27.03 -27.34 -34.73
CA LEU A 200 26.84 -26.04 -35.37
C LEU A 200 25.36 -25.75 -35.64
N LYS A 201 24.61 -26.76 -36.10
CA LYS A 201 23.17 -26.60 -36.33
C LYS A 201 22.40 -26.32 -35.04
N LYS A 202 22.70 -27.05 -33.96
CA LYS A 202 22.10 -26.80 -32.64
C LYS A 202 22.45 -25.40 -32.10
N GLU A 203 23.70 -24.97 -32.26
CA GLU A 203 24.14 -23.63 -31.84
C GLU A 203 23.41 -22.54 -32.63
N ASN A 204 23.22 -22.72 -33.95
CA ASN A 204 22.50 -21.77 -34.80
C ASN A 204 21.02 -21.65 -34.42
N GLU A 205 20.34 -22.76 -34.12
CA GLU A 205 18.96 -22.75 -33.64
C GLU A 205 18.87 -22.01 -32.29
N ARG A 206 19.81 -22.26 -31.37
CA ARG A 206 19.86 -21.57 -30.07
C ARG A 206 20.08 -20.07 -30.21
N MET A 207 20.97 -19.66 -31.12
CA MET A 207 21.23 -18.25 -31.43
C MET A 207 20.00 -17.56 -32.06
N LYS A 208 19.23 -18.30 -32.86
CA LYS A 208 17.97 -17.81 -33.44
C LYS A 208 16.92 -17.56 -32.35
N ASP A 209 16.75 -18.49 -31.42
CA ASP A 209 15.81 -18.34 -30.29
C ASP A 209 16.22 -17.17 -29.38
N GLN A 210 17.52 -17.03 -29.09
CA GLN A 210 18.03 -15.89 -28.33
C GLN A 210 17.77 -14.55 -29.03
N LYS A 211 17.92 -14.50 -30.37
CA LYS A 211 17.63 -13.30 -31.16
C LYS A 211 16.15 -12.92 -31.09
N GLU A 212 15.23 -13.89 -31.21
CA GLU A 212 13.80 -13.64 -31.09
C GLU A 212 13.42 -13.13 -29.68
N GLN A 213 14.00 -13.70 -28.62
CA GLN A 213 13.79 -13.21 -27.26
C GLN A 213 14.30 -11.78 -27.06
N LEU A 214 15.47 -11.45 -27.63
CA LEU A 214 16.04 -10.10 -27.58
C LEU A 214 15.15 -9.09 -28.31
N GLU A 215 14.60 -9.46 -29.45
CA GLU A 215 13.71 -8.61 -30.23
C GLU A 215 12.37 -8.37 -29.52
N ALA A 216 11.79 -9.40 -28.90
CA ALA A 216 10.60 -9.26 -28.06
C ALA A 216 10.86 -8.35 -26.84
N THR A 217 12.02 -8.49 -26.20
CA THR A 217 12.43 -7.65 -25.08
C THR A 217 12.59 -6.20 -25.50
N LEU A 218 13.18 -5.95 -26.68
CA LEU A 218 13.35 -4.61 -27.23
C LEU A 218 12.01 -3.93 -27.50
N GLN A 219 11.04 -4.67 -28.06
CA GLN A 219 9.69 -4.15 -28.28
C GLN A 219 8.95 -3.84 -26.98
N SER A 220 9.08 -4.70 -25.97
CA SER A 220 8.51 -4.47 -24.63
C SER A 220 9.10 -3.21 -23.98
N LYS A 221 10.43 -3.05 -24.03
CA LYS A 221 11.13 -1.86 -23.54
C LYS A 221 10.62 -0.57 -24.19
N LYS A 222 10.41 -0.58 -25.51
CA LYS A 222 9.92 0.59 -26.25
C LYS A 222 8.52 1.02 -25.80
N LYS A 223 7.64 0.05 -25.53
CA LYS A 223 6.30 0.33 -24.98
C LYS A 223 6.36 0.91 -23.56
N LEU A 224 7.27 0.41 -22.73
CA LEU A 224 7.49 0.93 -21.38
C LEU A 224 8.03 2.37 -21.41
N GLU A 225 8.96 2.70 -22.31
CA GLU A 225 9.46 4.06 -22.48
C GLU A 225 8.34 5.05 -22.86
N GLU A 226 7.44 4.64 -23.76
CA GLU A 226 6.29 5.47 -24.15
C GLU A 226 5.29 5.67 -23.00
N GLN A 227 5.05 4.65 -22.18
CA GLN A 227 4.23 4.78 -20.96
C GLN A 227 4.84 5.75 -19.95
N VAL A 228 6.15 5.63 -19.67
CA VAL A 228 6.85 6.51 -18.74
C VAL A 228 6.81 7.97 -19.21
N GLU A 229 6.91 8.22 -20.51
CA GLU A 229 6.84 9.58 -21.05
C GLU A 229 5.43 10.18 -20.92
N ASN A 230 4.38 9.38 -21.08
CA ASN A 230 3.00 9.83 -20.85
C ASN A 230 2.74 10.10 -19.37
N GLU A 231 3.21 9.23 -18.47
CA GLU A 231 3.09 9.44 -17.02
C GLU A 231 3.84 10.69 -16.56
N LYS A 232 5.00 10.99 -17.12
CA LYS A 232 5.71 12.26 -16.84
C LYS A 232 4.87 13.47 -17.22
N LYS A 233 4.18 13.46 -18.36
CA LYS A 233 3.31 14.55 -18.77
C LYS A 233 2.09 14.70 -17.85
N GLU A 234 1.44 13.60 -17.47
CA GLU A 234 0.33 13.61 -16.51
C GLU A 234 0.79 14.18 -15.16
N ASN A 235 1.97 13.78 -14.68
CA ASN A 235 2.52 14.25 -13.42
C ASN A 235 2.88 15.74 -13.45
N GLU A 236 3.36 16.25 -14.59
CA GLU A 236 3.61 17.68 -14.79
C GLU A 236 2.31 18.50 -14.75
N GLU A 237 1.23 18.00 -15.36
CA GLU A 237 -0.09 18.66 -15.28
C GLU A 237 -0.66 18.65 -13.85
N LEU A 238 -0.51 17.53 -13.12
CA LEU A 238 -0.91 17.47 -11.70
C LEU A 238 -0.13 18.48 -10.85
N ARG A 239 1.18 18.64 -11.10
CA ARG A 239 1.99 19.66 -10.41
C ARG A 239 1.48 21.07 -10.65
N LYS A 240 1.05 21.39 -11.88
CA LYS A 240 0.44 22.70 -12.20
C LYS A 240 -0.87 22.93 -11.44
N ILE A 241 -1.73 21.91 -11.38
CA ILE A 241 -3.01 21.98 -10.64
C ILE A 241 -2.76 22.20 -9.15
N ILE A 242 -1.82 21.47 -8.55
CA ILE A 242 -1.46 21.63 -7.14
C ILE A 242 -0.93 23.04 -6.87
N ALA A 243 -0.06 23.57 -7.74
CA ALA A 243 0.46 24.93 -7.61
C ALA A 243 -0.66 25.99 -7.69
N GLN A 244 -1.61 25.81 -8.60
CA GLN A 244 -2.77 26.69 -8.72
C GLN A 244 -3.67 26.64 -7.47
N GLN A 245 -4.00 25.44 -6.99
CA GLN A 245 -4.80 25.28 -5.77
C GLN A 245 -4.11 25.89 -4.54
N ALA A 246 -2.79 25.77 -4.42
CA ALA A 246 -2.04 26.40 -3.33
C ALA A 246 -2.12 27.93 -3.37
N ALA A 247 -2.11 28.53 -4.57
CA ALA A 247 -2.30 29.97 -4.73
C ALA A 247 -3.72 30.42 -4.33
N GLU A 248 -4.75 29.71 -4.79
CA GLU A 248 -6.16 29.99 -4.46
C GLU A 248 -6.45 29.87 -2.95
N ILE A 249 -5.86 28.86 -2.29
CA ILE A 249 -5.95 28.71 -0.82
C ILE A 249 -5.31 29.91 -0.11
N THR A 250 -4.16 30.38 -0.61
CA THR A 250 -3.45 31.53 -0.03
C THR A 250 -4.28 32.81 -0.17
N GLU A 251 -4.88 33.04 -1.33
CA GLU A 251 -5.78 34.18 -1.57
C GLU A 251 -7.03 34.11 -0.67
N SER A 252 -7.67 32.95 -0.59
CA SER A 252 -8.83 32.72 0.27
C SER A 252 -8.51 32.99 1.74
N LYS A 253 -7.33 32.57 2.21
CA LYS A 253 -6.87 32.82 3.58
C LYS A 253 -6.71 34.31 3.87
N ASN A 254 -6.16 35.08 2.93
CA ASN A 254 -6.03 36.53 3.06
C ASN A 254 -7.41 37.21 3.12
N LEU A 255 -8.35 36.80 2.26
CA LEU A 255 -9.71 37.33 2.29
C LEU A 255 -10.43 37.05 3.62
N ILE A 256 -10.24 35.86 4.20
CA ILE A 256 -10.78 35.52 5.52
C ILE A 256 -10.17 36.41 6.61
N ALA A 257 -8.86 36.70 6.54
CA ALA A 257 -8.21 37.60 7.48
C ALA A 257 -8.78 39.01 7.41
N ASP A 258 -8.97 39.56 6.21
CA ASP A 258 -9.58 40.88 5.99
C ASP A 258 -11.02 40.94 6.53
N LYS A 259 -11.82 39.91 6.25
CA LYS A 259 -13.20 39.82 6.75
C LYS A 259 -13.26 39.71 8.27
N ASN A 260 -12.33 38.98 8.88
CA ASN A 260 -12.23 38.91 10.34
C ASN A 260 -11.88 40.27 10.96
N ALA A 261 -10.98 41.04 10.35
CA ALA A 261 -10.67 42.39 10.79
C ALA A 261 -11.89 43.33 10.68
N GLU A 262 -12.66 43.22 9.59
CA GLU A 262 -13.91 43.96 9.41
C GLU A 262 -14.95 43.62 10.50
N ILE A 263 -15.12 42.34 10.82
CA ILE A 263 -16.01 41.87 11.90
C ILE A 263 -15.56 42.43 13.26
N GLN A 264 -14.26 42.45 13.55
CA GLN A 264 -13.74 43.02 14.79
C GLN A 264 -14.03 44.53 14.88
N ASN A 265 -13.81 45.28 13.80
CA ASN A 265 -14.12 46.70 13.74
C ASN A 265 -15.62 46.98 13.95
N LEU A 266 -16.50 46.22 13.29
CA LEU A 266 -17.95 46.33 13.48
C LEU A 266 -18.37 45.99 14.92
N THR A 267 -17.72 45.02 15.55
CA THR A 267 -17.95 44.67 16.95
C THR A 267 -17.54 45.79 17.89
N ALA A 268 -16.40 46.43 17.63
CA ALA A 268 -15.96 47.61 18.39
C ALA A 268 -16.95 48.78 18.26
N ILE A 269 -17.39 49.10 17.05
CA ILE A 269 -18.41 50.13 16.80
C ILE A 269 -19.71 49.82 17.55
N LYS A 270 -20.19 48.56 17.45
CA LYS A 270 -21.40 48.11 18.15
C LYS A 270 -21.29 48.29 19.67
N ASN A 271 -20.11 48.06 20.24
CA ASN A 271 -19.88 48.25 21.68
C ASN A 271 -19.83 49.74 22.05
N CYS A 272 -19.22 50.60 21.24
CA CYS A 272 -19.24 52.06 21.47
C CYS A 272 -20.67 52.65 21.39
N VAL A 273 -21.52 52.14 20.49
CA VAL A 273 -22.92 52.60 20.36
C VAL A 273 -23.78 52.21 21.56
N LYS A 274 -23.41 51.15 22.30
CA LYS A 274 -24.14 50.70 23.49
C LYS A 274 -23.74 51.44 24.78
N GLY A 275 -22.52 51.96 24.86
CA GLY A 275 -21.99 52.59 26.09
C GLY A 275 -22.57 53.99 26.36
N ASP A 276 -22.45 54.92 25.42
CA ASP A 276 -22.58 56.33 25.81
C ASP A 276 -23.95 56.96 25.52
N GLN A 277 -24.73 56.45 24.56
CA GLN A 277 -26.04 57.05 24.22
C GLN A 277 -27.24 56.36 24.87
N ALA A 278 -27.14 55.06 25.18
CA ALA A 278 -28.23 54.32 25.81
C ALA A 278 -28.21 54.51 27.31
N GLU A 279 -27.04 54.53 27.95
CA GLU A 279 -26.89 54.62 29.40
C GLU A 279 -27.19 56.03 29.94
N ASP A 280 -26.77 57.08 29.22
CA ASP A 280 -27.14 58.47 29.51
C ASP A 280 -28.64 58.75 29.27
N LYS A 281 -29.23 58.17 28.21
CA LYS A 281 -30.68 58.25 27.99
C LYS A 281 -31.44 57.45 29.02
N ILE A 282 -30.96 56.29 29.45
CA ILE A 282 -31.59 55.48 30.49
C ILE A 282 -31.48 56.19 31.84
N THR A 283 -30.35 56.79 32.21
CA THR A 283 -30.23 57.55 33.46
C THR A 283 -31.08 58.81 33.45
N PHE A 284 -31.11 59.54 32.32
CA PHE A 284 -32.02 60.67 32.13
C PHE A 284 -33.50 60.25 32.22
N LEU A 285 -33.90 59.20 31.50
CA LEU A 285 -35.26 58.64 31.55
C LEU A 285 -35.58 58.00 32.91
N THR A 286 -34.60 57.50 33.66
CA THR A 286 -34.80 56.95 35.01
C THR A 286 -35.03 58.07 36.02
N ALA A 287 -34.29 59.18 35.93
CA ALA A 287 -34.52 60.36 36.74
C ALA A 287 -35.87 61.04 36.39
N GLU A 288 -36.22 61.05 35.11
CA GLU A 288 -37.51 61.54 34.63
C GLU A 288 -38.66 60.60 35.05
N ASN A 289 -38.47 59.27 35.00
CA ASN A 289 -39.43 58.30 35.52
C ASN A 289 -39.61 58.39 37.04
N GLN A 290 -38.57 58.66 37.83
CA GLN A 290 -38.72 58.90 39.26
C GLN A 290 -39.51 60.19 39.55
N LYS A 291 -39.31 61.24 38.75
CA LYS A 291 -40.16 62.44 38.78
C LYS A 291 -41.60 62.12 38.38
N LEU A 292 -41.79 61.32 37.33
CA LEU A 292 -43.11 60.87 36.89
C LEU A 292 -43.77 59.95 37.91
N GLU A 293 -43.06 59.09 38.63
CA GLU A 293 -43.60 58.25 39.72
C GLU A 293 -44.05 59.10 40.92
N SER A 294 -43.30 60.14 41.25
CA SER A 294 -43.72 61.16 42.23
C SER A 294 -44.98 61.92 41.77
N TRP A 295 -45.03 62.28 40.48
CA TRP A 295 -46.22 62.87 39.86
C TRP A 295 -47.40 61.91 39.75
N ILE A 296 -47.17 60.64 39.45
CA ILE A 296 -48.18 59.57 39.40
C ILE A 296 -48.70 59.32 40.81
N THR A 297 -47.87 59.32 41.85
CA THR A 297 -48.36 59.21 43.24
C THR A 297 -49.30 60.38 43.60
N ASN A 298 -49.00 61.60 43.10
CA ASN A 298 -49.89 62.76 43.24
C ASN A 298 -51.14 62.69 42.35
N ILE A 299 -51.05 62.19 41.11
CA ILE A 299 -52.16 62.09 40.15
C ILE A 299 -53.05 60.88 40.43
N THR A 300 -52.52 59.78 40.96
CA THR A 300 -53.27 58.61 41.45
C THR A 300 -54.10 58.97 42.69
N THR A 301 -53.72 60.03 43.41
CA THR A 301 -54.57 60.68 44.42
C THR A 301 -55.70 61.53 43.79
N MET A 302 -55.63 61.82 42.50
CA MET A 302 -56.50 62.74 41.76
C MET A 302 -57.02 62.17 40.42
N SER A 303 -57.78 61.08 40.44
CA SER A 303 -58.73 60.76 39.35
C SER A 303 -58.14 60.14 38.06
N HIS A 304 -58.54 58.89 37.81
CA HIS A 304 -59.20 58.42 36.58
C HIS A 304 -58.75 58.94 35.18
N VAL A 305 -58.39 57.97 34.30
CA VAL A 305 -58.68 57.84 32.84
C VAL A 305 -57.52 57.91 31.81
N GLN A 306 -57.28 56.73 31.20
CA GLN A 306 -56.94 56.33 29.81
C GLN A 306 -55.78 56.96 28.99
N SER A 307 -54.99 56.08 28.35
CA SER A 307 -54.31 56.33 27.07
C SER A 307 -54.21 55.05 26.24
N ASP A 308 -54.19 55.23 24.92
CA ASP A 308 -54.73 54.37 23.86
C ASP A 308 -53.72 53.36 23.26
N PRO A 309 -53.94 52.03 23.37
CA PRO A 309 -52.98 50.97 22.97
C PRO A 309 -52.87 50.68 21.47
N GLU A 310 -53.66 51.32 20.62
CA GLU A 310 -53.86 50.88 19.23
C GLU A 310 -52.76 51.34 18.24
N ALA A 311 -52.05 52.43 18.56
CA ALA A 311 -50.97 52.97 17.72
C ALA A 311 -49.64 52.18 17.82
N ASP A 312 -49.33 51.63 18.99
CA ASP A 312 -48.10 50.85 19.22
C ASP A 312 -48.20 49.44 18.63
N LEU A 313 -49.39 48.85 18.65
CA LEU A 313 -49.65 47.57 17.99
C LEU A 313 -49.45 47.64 16.47
N LYS A 314 -49.72 48.79 15.85
CA LYS A 314 -49.54 48.98 14.40
C LYS A 314 -48.07 49.02 13.99
N LYS A 315 -47.23 49.73 14.76
CA LYS A 315 -45.77 49.79 14.50
C LYS A 315 -45.10 48.44 14.70
N GLU A 316 -45.49 47.71 15.72
CA GLU A 316 -44.95 46.38 16.01
C GLU A 316 -45.31 45.38 14.89
N ASN A 317 -46.52 45.46 14.34
CA ASN A 317 -46.97 44.60 13.24
C ASN A 317 -46.18 44.87 11.93
N ASP A 318 -45.88 46.14 11.62
CA ASP A 318 -45.07 46.49 10.45
C ASP A 318 -43.62 45.98 10.59
N ARG A 319 -43.04 46.05 11.80
CA ARG A 319 -41.72 45.49 12.10
C ARG A 319 -41.68 43.97 11.93
N LEU A 320 -42.70 43.27 12.41
CA LEU A 320 -42.82 41.82 12.27
C LEU A 320 -42.96 41.40 10.79
N LYS A 321 -43.62 42.22 9.97
CA LYS A 321 -43.79 41.97 8.53
C LYS A 321 -42.47 42.04 7.77
N GLU A 322 -41.58 42.95 8.15
CA GLU A 322 -40.26 43.07 7.54
C GLU A 322 -39.31 41.96 8.01
N GLN A 323 -39.30 41.63 9.30
CA GLN A 323 -38.56 40.47 9.82
C GLN A 323 -38.97 39.15 9.14
N LYS A 324 -40.27 39.00 8.83
CA LYS A 324 -40.77 37.83 8.09
C LYS A 324 -40.16 37.74 6.68
N LYS A 325 -40.02 38.86 5.95
CA LYS A 325 -39.39 38.87 4.62
C LYS A 325 -37.91 38.54 4.67
N GLU A 326 -37.18 39.08 5.65
CA GLU A 326 -35.76 38.74 5.85
C GLU A 326 -35.58 37.25 6.14
N LEU A 327 -36.43 36.67 7.00
CA LEU A 327 -36.40 35.25 7.32
C LEU A 327 -36.66 34.38 6.08
N GLU A 328 -37.60 34.79 5.22
CA GLU A 328 -37.95 34.07 4.00
C GLU A 328 -36.80 34.10 2.96
N ALA A 329 -36.11 35.24 2.83
CA ALA A 329 -34.90 35.36 2.02
C ALA A 329 -33.75 34.48 2.55
N MET A 330 -33.57 34.44 3.88
CA MET A 330 -32.57 33.59 4.52
C MET A 330 -32.86 32.10 4.30
N LEU A 331 -34.13 31.70 4.34
CA LEU A 331 -34.58 30.33 4.05
C LEU A 331 -34.26 29.92 2.61
N GLN A 332 -34.48 30.80 1.63
CA GLN A 332 -34.13 30.54 0.23
C GLN A 332 -32.62 30.40 0.03
N SER A 333 -31.83 31.30 0.64
CA SER A 333 -30.36 31.22 0.60
C SER A 333 -29.85 29.91 1.22
N LYS A 334 -30.41 29.51 2.37
CA LYS A 334 -30.09 28.23 3.03
C LYS A 334 -30.41 27.02 2.14
N LYS A 335 -31.53 27.05 1.41
CA LYS A 335 -31.88 25.98 0.47
C LYS A 335 -30.85 25.87 -0.67
N LYS A 336 -30.44 26.99 -1.25
CA LYS A 336 -29.42 27.03 -2.30
C LYS A 336 -28.05 26.53 -1.82
N LEU A 337 -27.65 26.92 -0.60
CA LEU A 337 -26.43 26.41 0.03
C LEU A 337 -26.50 24.89 0.26
N LYS A 338 -27.65 24.37 0.68
CA LYS A 338 -27.84 22.93 0.87
C LYS A 338 -27.64 22.16 -0.45
N GLU A 339 -28.24 22.62 -1.54
CA GLU A 339 -28.07 22.01 -2.87
C GLU A 339 -26.61 22.04 -3.33
N GLN A 340 -25.88 23.14 -3.08
CA GLN A 340 -24.46 23.24 -3.39
C GLN A 340 -23.60 22.26 -2.58
N VAL A 341 -23.90 22.07 -1.29
CA VAL A 341 -23.20 21.10 -0.44
C VAL A 341 -23.46 19.67 -0.91
N GLU A 342 -24.68 19.35 -1.33
CA GLU A 342 -25.05 18.02 -1.80
C GLU A 342 -24.35 17.68 -3.13
N GLU A 343 -24.25 18.64 -4.04
CA GLU A 343 -23.45 18.52 -5.28
C GLU A 343 -21.95 18.37 -5.00
N ALA A 344 -21.41 19.13 -4.04
CA ALA A 344 -20.01 19.02 -3.64
C ALA A 344 -19.70 17.64 -3.04
N ASN A 345 -20.60 17.11 -2.20
CA ASN A 345 -20.46 15.77 -1.62
C ASN A 345 -20.46 14.68 -2.70
N LYS A 346 -21.31 14.80 -3.72
CA LYS A 346 -21.33 13.86 -4.85
C LYS A 346 -19.99 13.84 -5.60
N LYS A 347 -19.39 15.01 -5.84
CA LYS A 347 -18.06 15.11 -6.47
C LYS A 347 -16.94 14.52 -5.60
N ILE A 348 -17.02 14.71 -4.28
CA ILE A 348 -16.07 14.10 -3.34
C ILE A 348 -16.15 12.56 -3.41
N GLU A 349 -17.36 12.01 -3.53
CA GLU A 349 -17.58 10.57 -3.62
C GLU A 349 -17.04 9.98 -4.94
N GLU A 350 -17.27 10.67 -6.06
CA GLU A 350 -16.66 10.30 -7.36
C GLU A 350 -15.13 10.34 -7.33
N LEU A 351 -14.54 11.38 -6.73
CA LEU A 351 -13.08 11.49 -6.56
C LEU A 351 -12.52 10.40 -5.64
N SER A 352 -13.27 10.03 -4.60
CA SER A 352 -12.86 8.96 -3.68
C SER A 352 -12.80 7.61 -4.39
N PHE A 353 -13.77 7.33 -5.25
CA PHE A 353 -13.78 6.10 -6.06
C PHE A 353 -12.60 6.05 -7.05
N LEU A 354 -12.32 7.16 -7.75
CA LEU A 354 -11.16 7.28 -8.65
C LEU A 354 -9.83 7.09 -7.92
N LEU A 355 -9.71 7.62 -6.69
CA LEU A 355 -8.52 7.45 -5.86
C LEU A 355 -8.31 5.97 -5.47
N GLU A 356 -9.39 5.27 -5.11
CA GLU A 356 -9.35 3.86 -4.75
C GLU A 356 -8.93 2.98 -5.95
N GLU A 357 -9.46 3.24 -7.15
CA GLU A 357 -9.05 2.57 -8.38
C GLU A 357 -7.55 2.76 -8.68
N LYS A 358 -7.07 4.00 -8.57
CA LYS A 358 -5.65 4.33 -8.81
C LYS A 358 -4.74 3.66 -7.76
N ASN A 359 -5.15 3.63 -6.49
CA ASN A 359 -4.40 2.95 -5.43
C ASN A 359 -4.27 1.44 -5.68
N ASN A 360 -5.37 0.77 -6.07
CA ASN A 360 -5.34 -0.66 -6.42
C ASN A 360 -4.38 -0.93 -7.59
N LYS A 361 -4.32 -0.01 -8.56
CA LYS A 361 -3.37 -0.11 -9.68
C LYS A 361 -1.92 0.07 -9.25
N ILE A 362 -1.64 0.98 -8.31
CA ILE A 362 -0.30 1.16 -7.73
C ILE A 362 0.12 -0.08 -6.95
N GLU A 363 -0.77 -0.66 -6.16
CA GLU A 363 -0.50 -1.87 -5.37
C GLU A 363 -0.15 -3.06 -6.28
N THR A 364 -0.93 -3.28 -7.34
CA THR A 364 -0.63 -4.33 -8.34
C THR A 364 0.68 -4.10 -9.10
N MET A 365 1.05 -2.86 -9.42
CA MET A 365 2.36 -2.57 -10.01
C MET A 365 3.51 -2.76 -9.03
N THR A 366 3.30 -2.43 -7.76
CA THR A 366 4.30 -2.58 -6.69
C THR A 366 4.61 -4.06 -6.47
N GLN A 367 3.58 -4.90 -6.37
CA GLN A 367 3.74 -6.34 -6.23
C GLN A 367 4.49 -6.97 -7.42
N ARG A 368 4.15 -6.57 -8.66
CA ARG A 368 4.89 -7.02 -9.86
C ARG A 368 6.37 -6.63 -9.82
N ASN A 369 6.69 -5.42 -9.36
CA ASN A 369 8.07 -4.97 -9.25
C ASN A 369 8.85 -5.76 -8.19
N GLU A 370 8.21 -6.12 -7.08
CA GLU A 370 8.81 -6.98 -6.05
C GLU A 370 9.09 -8.39 -6.58
N GLU A 371 8.15 -8.97 -7.32
CA GLU A 371 8.32 -10.27 -8.00
C GLU A 371 9.49 -10.24 -8.99
N GLN A 372 9.52 -9.24 -9.88
CA GLN A 372 10.62 -9.07 -10.84
C GLN A 372 11.98 -8.85 -10.16
N SER A 373 12.00 -8.17 -9.01
CA SER A 373 13.23 -7.99 -8.23
C SER A 373 13.71 -9.30 -7.61
N ALA A 374 12.79 -10.14 -7.13
CA ALA A 374 13.11 -11.46 -6.59
C ALA A 374 13.65 -12.39 -7.69
N GLU A 375 12.99 -12.45 -8.85
CA GLU A 375 13.44 -13.21 -10.02
C GLU A 375 14.83 -12.77 -10.48
N LEU A 376 15.09 -11.47 -10.53
CA LEU A 376 16.41 -10.93 -10.89
C LEU A 376 17.50 -11.35 -9.90
N LYS A 377 17.18 -11.38 -8.60
CA LYS A 377 18.11 -11.80 -7.56
C LYS A 377 18.46 -13.30 -7.69
N GLU A 378 17.46 -14.13 -7.98
CA GLU A 378 17.64 -15.57 -8.21
C GLU A 378 18.44 -15.85 -9.48
N ALA A 379 18.12 -15.15 -10.58
CA ALA A 379 18.89 -15.24 -11.81
C ALA A 379 20.36 -14.83 -11.58
N LYS A 380 20.61 -13.79 -10.78
CA LYS A 380 21.96 -13.34 -10.44
C LYS A 380 22.74 -14.38 -9.64
N THR A 381 22.11 -15.08 -8.70
CA THR A 381 22.75 -16.18 -7.96
C THR A 381 23.09 -17.34 -8.89
N LEU A 382 22.18 -17.71 -9.78
CA LEU A 382 22.40 -18.80 -10.73
C LEU A 382 23.53 -18.49 -11.73
N VAL A 383 23.64 -17.24 -12.18
CA VAL A 383 24.76 -16.78 -13.01
C VAL A 383 26.09 -16.86 -12.24
N ALA A 384 26.11 -16.49 -10.96
CA ALA A 384 27.32 -16.58 -10.13
C ALA A 384 27.78 -18.05 -9.95
N ASP A 385 26.84 -18.96 -9.68
CA ASP A 385 27.13 -20.39 -9.56
C ASP A 385 27.68 -20.97 -10.87
N LYS A 386 27.08 -20.60 -12.00
CA LYS A 386 27.55 -21.01 -13.33
C LYS A 386 28.93 -20.42 -13.67
N ALA A 387 29.22 -19.19 -13.26
CA ALA A 387 30.53 -18.60 -13.45
C ALA A 387 31.62 -19.34 -12.64
N ALA A 388 31.32 -19.74 -11.41
CA ALA A 388 32.23 -20.55 -10.60
C ALA A 388 32.47 -21.94 -11.22
N GLU A 389 31.42 -22.58 -11.76
CA GLU A 389 31.53 -23.85 -12.48
C GLU A 389 32.45 -23.73 -13.72
N ILE A 390 32.27 -22.68 -14.53
CA ILE A 390 33.14 -22.39 -15.69
C ILE A 390 34.59 -22.17 -15.26
N GLN A 391 34.82 -21.45 -14.16
CA GLN A 391 36.16 -21.21 -13.65
C GLN A 391 36.85 -22.51 -13.21
N ASN A 392 36.12 -23.42 -12.54
CA ASN A 392 36.62 -24.74 -12.17
C ASN A 392 36.96 -25.59 -13.41
N LEU A 393 36.07 -25.63 -14.41
CA LEU A 393 36.32 -26.34 -15.67
C LEU A 393 37.56 -25.79 -16.40
N THR A 394 37.77 -24.48 -16.39
CA THR A 394 38.95 -23.83 -16.97
C THR A 394 40.23 -24.26 -16.25
N SER A 395 40.20 -24.38 -14.92
CA SER A 395 41.33 -24.87 -14.13
C SER A 395 41.67 -26.33 -14.47
N ILE A 396 40.65 -27.18 -14.58
CA ILE A 396 40.82 -28.59 -14.99
C ILE A 396 41.41 -28.66 -16.41
N GLN A 397 40.89 -27.88 -17.36
CA GLN A 397 41.39 -27.85 -18.74
C GLN A 397 42.88 -27.47 -18.79
N ASN A 398 43.30 -26.46 -18.03
CA ASN A 398 44.71 -26.05 -17.97
C ASN A 398 45.59 -27.17 -17.39
N SER A 399 45.14 -27.82 -16.30
CA SER A 399 45.88 -28.94 -15.70
C SER A 399 46.03 -30.13 -16.66
N VAL A 400 44.97 -30.49 -17.39
CA VAL A 400 45.01 -31.54 -18.41
C VAL A 400 45.98 -31.17 -19.54
N LYS A 401 45.94 -29.91 -20.01
CA LYS A 401 46.85 -29.42 -21.04
C LYS A 401 48.31 -29.52 -20.61
N ASP A 402 48.63 -29.15 -19.38
CA ASP A 402 49.99 -29.26 -18.82
C ASP A 402 50.45 -30.72 -18.73
N ALA A 403 49.56 -31.63 -18.29
CA ALA A 403 49.86 -33.06 -18.24
C ALA A 403 50.12 -33.65 -19.63
N VAL A 404 49.32 -33.28 -20.63
CA VAL A 404 49.53 -33.70 -22.03
C VAL A 404 50.86 -33.19 -22.56
N ASN A 405 51.19 -31.91 -22.33
CA ASN A 405 52.48 -31.35 -22.75
C ASN A 405 53.66 -32.10 -22.11
N ALA A 406 53.58 -32.41 -20.81
CA ALA A 406 54.61 -33.18 -20.11
C ALA A 406 54.76 -34.60 -20.67
N GLN A 407 53.65 -35.27 -20.97
CA GLN A 407 53.68 -36.59 -21.62
C GLN A 407 54.30 -36.52 -23.02
N GLN A 408 53.94 -35.52 -23.82
CA GLN A 408 54.49 -35.30 -25.16
C GLN A 408 56.03 -35.16 -25.10
N GLU A 409 56.54 -34.41 -24.12
CA GLU A 409 57.97 -34.21 -23.92
C GLU A 409 58.69 -35.49 -23.47
N GLN A 410 58.07 -36.32 -22.64
CA GLN A 410 58.61 -37.64 -22.28
C GLN A 410 58.68 -38.58 -23.48
N ILE A 411 57.65 -38.61 -24.32
CA ILE A 411 57.62 -39.42 -25.54
C ILE A 411 58.75 -38.97 -26.49
N ALA A 412 58.95 -37.67 -26.67
CA ALA A 412 60.04 -37.14 -27.50
C ALA A 412 61.44 -37.57 -26.98
N LYS A 413 61.65 -37.57 -25.66
CA LYS A 413 62.89 -38.06 -25.03
C LYS A 413 63.11 -39.56 -25.22
N LEU A 414 62.04 -40.36 -25.21
CA LEU A 414 62.12 -41.80 -25.48
C LEU A 414 62.49 -42.05 -26.95
N LEU A 415 61.82 -41.39 -27.89
CA LEU A 415 62.07 -41.55 -29.33
C LEU A 415 63.52 -41.25 -29.72
N THR A 416 64.13 -40.20 -29.16
CA THR A 416 65.53 -39.85 -29.42
C THR A 416 66.54 -40.83 -28.82
N LYS A 417 66.17 -41.52 -27.73
CA LYS A 417 66.99 -42.58 -27.12
C LYS A 417 67.00 -43.89 -27.92
N THR A 418 65.93 -44.19 -28.66
CA THR A 418 65.80 -45.42 -29.45
C THR A 418 66.35 -45.30 -30.87
N THR A 419 66.75 -44.10 -31.31
CA THR A 419 67.34 -43.84 -32.64
C THR A 419 68.87 -43.75 -32.66
N LEU A 420 69.51 -43.95 -31.50
CA LEU A 420 70.96 -44.19 -31.33
C LEU A 420 71.21 -45.69 -31.15
#